data_AF-A0A969ML60-F1
#
_entry.id   AF-A0A969ML60-F1
#
_cell.length_a   1.000
_cell.length_b   1.000
_cell.length_c   1.000
_cell.angle_alpha   90.00
_cell.angle_beta   90.00
_cell.angle_gamma   90.00
#
_symmetry.space_group_name_H-M   'P 1'
#
loop_
_entity.id
_entity.type
_entity.pdbx_description
1 polymer ?
#
loop_
_entity_poly.entity_id
_entity_poly.type
_entity_poly.pdbx_seq_one_letter_code
_entity_poly.pdbx_strand_id
1 'polypeptide(L)'
;MKVFNAASYYALYTLTSTIILNIFLGSSVSVNAQQKPIFSCINKRGIWTTVVGTKQGEKNFISWDSTYFITSGYTPKIRCNQVTGRLNLFLKTHPNSTYLMGE
;
A
#
# COMPACT_ATOMS: atom_id res chain seq x y z
N MET A 1 34.97 -79.84 21.61
CA MET A 1 33.50 -79.94 21.61
C MET A 1 32.90 -78.80 22.42
N LYS A 2 32.29 -77.83 21.74
CA LYS A 2 31.03 -77.13 22.08
C LYS A 2 30.78 -76.16 20.91
N VAL A 3 29.79 -76.49 20.10
CA VAL A 3 29.45 -75.84 18.84
C VAL A 3 28.61 -74.60 19.14
N PHE A 4 29.00 -73.45 18.60
CA PHE A 4 28.22 -72.22 18.58
C PHE A 4 26.96 -72.43 17.73
N ASN A 5 25.80 -71.94 18.17
CA ASN A 5 24.73 -71.62 17.22
C ASN A 5 23.89 -70.42 17.66
N ALA A 6 23.72 -69.53 16.69
CA ALA A 6 23.12 -68.22 16.78
C ALA A 6 21.62 -68.27 16.48
N ALA A 7 20.83 -67.52 17.24
CA ALA A 7 19.50 -67.07 16.84
C ALA A 7 19.26 -65.73 17.57
N SER A 8 19.82 -64.64 17.05
CA SER A 8 19.10 -63.68 16.18
C SER A 8 17.78 -63.21 16.81
N TYR A 9 17.93 -62.29 17.75
CA TYR A 9 16.86 -61.53 18.40
C TYR A 9 16.32 -60.45 17.46
N TYR A 10 15.75 -60.85 16.32
CA TYR A 10 15.18 -59.90 15.35
C TYR A 10 13.72 -60.24 15.06
N ALA A 11 12.87 -59.96 16.03
CA ALA A 11 11.46 -59.78 15.79
C ALA A 11 10.95 -58.87 16.89
N LEU A 12 10.80 -57.58 16.58
CA LEU A 12 9.82 -56.64 17.12
C LEU A 12 10.20 -55.22 16.64
N TYR A 13 9.18 -54.38 16.46
CA TYR A 13 9.23 -52.97 16.02
C TYR A 13 9.15 -52.71 14.51
N THR A 14 8.01 -53.11 13.96
CA THR A 14 7.03 -52.24 13.28
C THR A 14 7.55 -50.96 12.59
N LEU A 15 7.49 -51.00 11.25
CA LEU A 15 7.28 -49.91 10.29
C LEU A 15 6.92 -48.54 10.90
N THR A 16 7.91 -47.71 11.25
CA THR A 16 7.68 -46.28 11.48
C THR A 16 7.94 -45.53 10.18
N SER A 17 6.95 -45.57 9.28
CA SER A 17 6.87 -44.65 8.15
C SER A 17 6.57 -43.26 8.72
N THR A 18 7.59 -42.46 8.97
CA THR A 18 7.42 -41.09 9.44
C THR A 18 7.20 -40.18 8.23
N ILE A 19 5.94 -39.86 7.99
CA ILE A 19 5.49 -38.84 7.05
C ILE A 19 5.97 -37.49 7.61
N ILE A 20 7.04 -36.93 7.04
CA ILE A 20 7.41 -35.53 7.30
C ILE A 20 6.45 -34.67 6.48
N LEU A 21 5.33 -34.30 7.10
CA LEU A 21 4.40 -33.32 6.57
C LEU A 21 5.11 -31.96 6.56
N ASN A 22 5.58 -31.53 5.39
CA ASN A 22 6.16 -30.19 5.21
C ASN A 22 5.07 -29.14 5.43
N ILE A 23 5.05 -28.57 6.63
CA ILE A 23 4.20 -27.42 6.94
C ILE A 23 4.86 -26.20 6.29
N PHE A 24 4.54 -25.95 5.03
CA PHE A 24 4.68 -24.60 4.47
C PHE A 24 3.66 -23.72 5.19
N LEU A 25 4.08 -23.16 6.33
CA LEU A 25 3.38 -22.05 6.98
C LEU A 25 3.36 -20.90 5.97
N GLY A 26 2.25 -20.78 5.26
CA GLY A 26 1.97 -19.66 4.38
C GLY A 26 1.99 -18.38 5.21
N SER A 27 3.10 -17.66 5.18
CA SER A 27 3.17 -16.28 5.63
C SER A 27 2.21 -15.49 4.76
N SER A 28 1.05 -15.13 5.32
CA SER A 28 0.12 -14.19 4.72
C SER A 28 0.81 -12.84 4.66
N VAL A 29 1.45 -12.55 3.51
CA VAL A 29 1.94 -11.21 3.21
C VAL A 29 0.72 -10.30 3.25
N SER A 30 0.63 -9.49 4.29
CA SER A 30 -0.44 -8.52 4.44
C SER A 30 -0.23 -7.46 3.37
N VAL A 31 -0.90 -7.61 2.23
CA VAL A 31 -0.92 -6.59 1.19
C VAL A 31 -1.69 -5.41 1.78
N ASN A 32 -0.95 -4.45 2.33
CA ASN A 32 -1.54 -3.19 2.77
C ASN A 32 -1.93 -2.43 1.51
N ALA A 33 -3.21 -2.51 1.12
CA ALA A 33 -3.74 -1.70 0.04
C ALA A 33 -3.44 -0.23 0.38
N GLN A 34 -2.46 0.36 -0.31
CA GLN A 34 -2.16 1.78 -0.18
C GLN A 34 -3.40 2.54 -0.63
N GLN A 35 -4.09 3.14 0.35
CA GLN A 35 -5.27 3.94 0.09
C GLN A 35 -4.88 5.05 -0.87
N LYS A 36 -5.54 5.06 -2.03
CA LYS A 36 -5.19 5.98 -3.10
C LYS A 36 -5.40 7.42 -2.61
N PRO A 37 -4.40 8.31 -2.77
CA PRO A 37 -4.60 9.72 -2.49
C PRO A 37 -5.76 10.26 -3.30
N ILE A 38 -6.63 11.02 -2.64
CA ILE A 38 -7.69 11.76 -3.31
C ILE A 38 -7.40 13.24 -3.06
N PHE A 39 -7.27 14.01 -4.15
CA PHE A 39 -7.13 15.44 -4.06
C PHE A 39 -8.50 16.12 -4.13
N SER A 40 -8.68 17.14 -3.30
CA SER A 40 -9.89 17.96 -3.25
C SER A 40 -9.53 19.44 -3.25
N CYS A 41 -10.35 20.25 -3.93
CA CYS A 41 -10.26 21.70 -3.86
C CYS A 41 -11.27 22.21 -2.84
N ILE A 42 -10.80 22.85 -1.77
CA ILE A 42 -11.64 23.35 -0.68
C ILE A 42 -11.36 24.83 -0.43
N ASN A 43 -12.34 25.53 0.14
CA ASN A 43 -12.13 26.89 0.64
C ASN A 43 -11.88 26.83 2.15
N LYS A 44 -10.64 27.11 2.58
CA LYS A 44 -10.27 27.21 3.99
C LYS A 44 -10.13 28.69 4.35
N ARG A 45 -11.12 29.23 5.07
CA ARG A 45 -11.12 30.61 5.58
C ARG A 45 -10.86 31.68 4.50
N GLY A 46 -11.46 31.53 3.33
CA GLY A 46 -11.30 32.45 2.20
C GLY A 46 -10.18 32.07 1.22
N ILE A 47 -9.28 31.14 1.57
CA ILE A 47 -8.18 30.70 0.71
C ILE A 47 -8.54 29.37 0.06
N TRP A 48 -8.57 29.35 -1.28
CA TRP A 48 -8.75 28.12 -2.04
C TRP A 48 -7.51 27.24 -1.87
N THR A 49 -7.69 25.98 -1.49
CA THR A 49 -6.60 25.07 -1.15
C THR A 49 -6.85 23.71 -1.77
N THR A 50 -5.86 23.19 -2.48
CA THR A 50 -5.81 21.77 -2.85
C THR A 50 -5.34 21.00 -1.63
N VAL A 51 -6.15 20.06 -1.15
CA VAL A 51 -5.81 19.13 -0.07
C VAL A 51 -5.67 17.71 -0.61
N VAL A 52 -4.90 16.89 0.08
CA VAL A 52 -4.77 15.46 -0.18
C VAL A 52 -5.28 14.67 1.02
N GLY A 53 -6.19 13.74 0.77
CA GLY A 53 -6.63 12.77 1.77
C GLY A 53 -5.56 11.68 1.94
N THR A 54 -5.06 11.53 3.16
CA THR A 54 -4.10 10.48 3.55
C THR A 54 -4.67 9.64 4.70
N LYS A 55 -4.01 8.53 5.03
CA LYS A 55 -4.38 7.71 6.20
C LYS A 55 -4.34 8.47 7.53
N GLN A 56 -3.55 9.54 7.60
CA GLN A 56 -3.39 10.40 8.79
C GLN A 56 -4.38 11.58 8.80
N GLY A 57 -5.21 11.70 7.75
CA GLY A 57 -6.15 12.81 7.56
C GLY A 57 -5.83 13.66 6.33
N GLU A 58 -6.48 14.82 6.24
CA GLU A 58 -6.27 15.76 5.14
C GLU A 58 -5.02 16.62 5.36
N LYS A 59 -4.10 16.62 4.39
CA LYS A 59 -2.93 17.50 4.36
C LYS A 59 -3.12 18.61 3.32
N ASN A 60 -2.71 19.83 3.64
CA ASN A 60 -2.67 20.92 2.67
C ASN A 60 -1.55 20.65 1.65
N PHE A 61 -1.90 20.64 0.36
CA PHE A 61 -0.97 20.39 -0.73
C PHE A 61 -0.54 21.70 -1.42
N ILE A 62 -1.50 22.53 -1.84
CA ILE A 62 -1.24 23.85 -2.45
C ILE A 62 -2.28 24.85 -1.95
N SER A 63 -1.82 26.01 -1.46
CA SER A 63 -2.67 27.16 -1.16
C SER A 63 -2.67 28.14 -2.34
N TRP A 64 -3.87 28.56 -2.75
CA TRP A 64 -4.11 29.49 -3.85
C TRP A 64 -4.58 30.82 -3.26
N ASP A 65 -3.64 31.66 -2.82
CA ASP A 65 -3.91 32.96 -2.19
C ASP A 65 -3.62 34.16 -3.12
N SER A 66 -2.71 33.99 -4.08
CA SER A 66 -2.34 35.04 -5.03
C SER A 66 -3.47 35.38 -6.01
N THR A 67 -3.72 36.67 -6.24
CA THR A 67 -4.69 37.18 -7.23
C THR A 67 -4.06 37.52 -8.58
N TYR A 68 -2.76 37.28 -8.75
CA TYR A 68 -1.97 37.75 -9.90
C TYR A 68 -2.59 37.39 -11.27
N PHE A 69 -3.15 36.20 -11.41
CA PHE A 69 -3.69 35.71 -12.69
C PHE A 69 -5.20 35.97 -12.89
N ILE A 70 -5.84 36.77 -12.04
CA ILE A 70 -7.27 37.09 -12.18
C ILE A 70 -7.55 37.78 -13.52
N THR A 71 -6.67 38.68 -13.98
CA THR A 71 -6.81 39.40 -15.25
C THR A 71 -6.79 38.47 -16.47
N SER A 72 -6.13 37.32 -16.36
CA SER A 72 -6.13 36.26 -17.37
C SER A 72 -7.27 35.25 -17.20
N GLY A 73 -8.23 35.51 -16.30
CA GLY A 73 -9.36 34.62 -16.00
C GLY A 73 -9.03 33.47 -15.05
N TYR A 74 -7.80 33.36 -14.55
CA TYR A 74 -7.37 32.28 -13.65
C TYR A 74 -7.47 32.69 -12.18
N THR A 75 -8.70 32.82 -11.69
CA THR A 75 -8.96 33.07 -10.27
C THR A 75 -8.37 31.94 -9.40
N PRO A 76 -8.08 32.19 -8.11
CA PRO A 76 -7.65 31.16 -7.18
C PRO A 76 -8.52 29.89 -7.18
N LYS A 77 -9.85 30.07 -7.22
CA LYS A 77 -10.82 28.96 -7.33
C LYS A 77 -10.60 28.13 -8.60
N ILE A 78 -10.46 28.79 -9.75
CA ILE A 78 -10.29 28.13 -11.05
C ILE A 78 -8.99 27.33 -11.07
N ARG A 79 -7.89 27.93 -10.61
CA ARG A 79 -6.59 27.23 -10.56
C ARG A 79 -6.62 26.04 -9.62
N CYS A 80 -7.22 26.20 -8.44
CA CYS A 80 -7.43 25.13 -7.49
C CYS A 80 -8.18 23.95 -8.10
N ASN A 81 -9.32 24.21 -8.77
CA ASN A 81 -10.09 23.16 -9.44
C ASN A 81 -9.30 22.48 -10.57
N GLN A 82 -8.63 23.25 -11.42
CA GLN A 82 -7.89 22.69 -12.56
C GLN A 82 -6.72 21.82 -12.13
N VAL A 83 -5.90 22.29 -11.18
CA VAL A 83 -4.75 21.50 -10.69
C VAL A 83 -5.23 20.26 -9.94
N THR A 84 -6.24 20.38 -9.08
CA THR A 84 -6.85 19.24 -8.40
C THR A 84 -7.34 18.19 -9.39
N GLY A 85 -8.04 18.61 -10.45
CA GLY A 85 -8.51 17.71 -11.51
C GLY A 85 -7.38 17.00 -12.23
N ARG A 86 -6.29 17.73 -12.57
CA ARG A 86 -5.10 17.15 -13.22
C ARG A 86 -4.38 16.15 -12.33
N LEU A 87 -4.24 16.43 -11.04
CA LEU A 87 -3.63 15.52 -10.07
C LEU A 87 -4.44 14.22 -9.93
N ASN A 88 -5.75 14.33 -9.78
CA ASN A 88 -6.62 13.16 -9.73
C ASN A 88 -6.60 12.34 -11.03
N LEU A 89 -6.57 13.02 -12.18
CA LEU A 89 -6.41 12.35 -13.48
C LEU A 89 -5.08 11.61 -13.58
N PHE A 90 -3.98 12.25 -13.16
CA PHE A 90 -2.66 11.64 -13.16
C PHE A 90 -2.61 10.38 -12.29
N LEU A 91 -3.20 10.42 -11.09
CA LEU A 91 -3.29 9.24 -10.23
C LEU A 91 -4.22 8.17 -10.81
N LYS A 92 -5.27 8.56 -11.53
CA LYS A 92 -6.15 7.61 -12.24
C LYS A 92 -5.39 6.84 -13.30
N THR A 93 -4.52 7.52 -14.06
CA THR A 93 -3.72 6.90 -15.12
C THR A 93 -2.45 6.21 -14.62
N HIS A 94 -1.92 6.61 -13.47
CA HIS A 94 -0.70 6.06 -12.86
C HIS A 94 -0.98 5.56 -11.43
N PRO A 95 -1.65 4.41 -11.25
CA PRO A 95 -2.08 3.94 -9.94
C PRO A 95 -0.94 3.55 -8.98
N ASN A 96 0.24 3.21 -9.51
CA ASN A 96 1.42 2.83 -8.72
C ASN A 96 2.38 4.00 -8.45
N SER A 97 1.96 5.22 -8.77
CA SER A 97 2.78 6.42 -8.62
C SER A 97 2.84 6.88 -7.16
N THR A 98 4.06 6.97 -6.61
CA THR A 98 4.33 7.52 -5.27
C THR A 98 4.80 8.98 -5.30
N TYR A 99 5.05 9.54 -6.49
CA TYR A 99 5.70 10.84 -6.69
C TYR A 99 4.99 12.04 -6.02
N LEU A 100 3.68 11.95 -5.80
CA LEU A 100 2.89 13.05 -5.25
C LEU A 100 2.73 12.99 -3.72
N MET A 101 3.25 11.93 -3.09
CA MET A 101 2.94 11.54 -1.71
C MET A 101 4.10 11.76 -0.73
N GLY A 102 5.07 12.60 -1.10
CA GLY A 102 6.33 12.91 -0.38
C GLY A 102 6.40 12.38 1.05
N GLU A 103 7.37 11.48 1.26
CA GLU A 103 7.66 10.74 2.51
C GLU A 103 7.55 11.60 3.78
#